data_AF-A0AAV8VJ34-F1
#
_entry.id   AF-A0AAV8VJ34-F1
#
_cell.length_a   1.000
_cell.length_b   1.000
_cell.length_c   1.000
_cell.angle_alpha   90.00
_cell.angle_beta   90.00
_cell.angle_gamma   90.00
#
_symmetry.space_group_name_H-M   'P 1'
#
loop_
_entity.id
_entity.type
_entity.pdbx_description
1 polymer ?
#
loop_
_entity_poly.entity_id
_entity_poly.type
_entity_poly.pdbx_seq_one_letter_code
_entity_poly.pdbx_strand_id
1 'polypeptide(L)'
;MVKFDNWRKKRGLGEGAITEEVLLAYFFNVEKHFAASSMWTKYLFYAEINAEIGSRKYKTKKAKIQERNQIEEFWKKAPDVEYLQVKVALILGVAGACRCNELTFLDISDVQDKGSYLYVLIPDTKINISRSFTVMEEAFSVNAAEMCRKYISLRPKAAGRRFFLAICRCQMSTQHVGINTISKTFSKVASFLGLPDPERFTGHGMRRSSATLLANAGGDITTVKRHGGWKSTTVAENYIEESLSSKMAIAEKIQVLPNVGKVVGPSSTSETPHRVYLNPGQNNKVVFAAKELALAPPNKD
;
A
#
# COMPACT_ATOMS: atom_id res chain seq x y z
N MET A 1 -30.08 -5.98 11.73
CA MET A 1 -31.36 -6.36 12.36
C MET A 1 -32.32 -5.17 12.50
N VAL A 2 -32.21 -4.30 13.51
CA VAL A 2 -33.25 -3.26 13.79
C VAL A 2 -33.78 -2.50 12.54
N LYS A 3 -32.91 -2.06 11.63
CA LYS A 3 -33.33 -1.35 10.40
C LYS A 3 -34.04 -2.24 9.37
N PHE A 4 -33.66 -3.51 9.27
CA PHE A 4 -34.31 -4.51 8.39
C PHE A 4 -35.63 -4.98 8.99
N ASP A 5 -35.65 -5.23 10.30
CA ASP A 5 -36.88 -5.64 11.01
C ASP A 5 -37.93 -4.54 10.96
N ASN A 6 -37.53 -3.29 11.15
CA ASN A 6 -38.43 -2.14 10.97
C ASN A 6 -38.91 -1.99 9.52
N TRP A 7 -38.09 -2.32 8.52
CA TRP A 7 -38.49 -2.30 7.11
C TRP A 7 -39.49 -3.41 6.78
N ARG A 8 -39.26 -4.64 7.30
CA ARG A 8 -40.19 -5.78 7.18
C ARG A 8 -41.54 -5.48 7.80
N LYS A 9 -41.54 -5.00 9.05
CA LYS A 9 -42.76 -4.62 9.79
C LYS A 9 -43.59 -3.57 9.04
N LYS A 10 -42.93 -2.56 8.47
CA LYS A 10 -43.60 -1.53 7.64
C LYS A 10 -44.24 -2.07 6.36
N ARG A 11 -43.81 -3.23 5.86
CA ARG A 11 -44.36 -3.86 4.65
C ARG A 11 -45.28 -5.04 4.93
N GLY A 12 -45.64 -5.28 6.20
CA GLY A 12 -46.51 -6.39 6.59
C GLY A 12 -45.88 -7.77 6.38
N LEU A 13 -44.56 -7.86 6.20
CA LEU A 13 -43.84 -9.12 6.05
C LEU A 13 -43.64 -9.72 7.45
N GLY A 14 -44.45 -10.72 7.81
CA GLY A 14 -44.42 -11.40 9.12
C GLY A 14 -43.10 -12.12 9.43
N GLU A 15 -42.98 -12.72 10.62
CA GLU A 15 -41.80 -13.42 11.15
C GLU A 15 -41.41 -14.74 10.43
N GLY A 16 -41.85 -14.93 9.19
CA GLY A 16 -41.46 -16.08 8.37
C GLY A 16 -39.97 -16.08 8.01
N ALA A 17 -39.53 -17.20 7.43
CA ALA A 17 -38.16 -17.41 6.96
C ALA A 17 -37.71 -16.26 6.04
N ILE A 18 -36.49 -15.76 6.27
CA ILE A 18 -35.90 -14.70 5.46
C ILE A 18 -35.53 -15.32 4.12
N THR A 19 -36.32 -15.09 3.07
CA THR A 19 -36.01 -15.57 1.72
C THR A 19 -35.03 -14.63 1.00
N GLU A 20 -34.38 -15.14 -0.04
CA GLU A 20 -33.46 -14.36 -0.87
C GLU A 20 -34.17 -13.15 -1.50
N GLU A 21 -35.41 -13.30 -1.97
CA GLU A 21 -36.16 -12.23 -2.63
C GLU A 21 -36.46 -11.07 -1.67
N VAL A 22 -36.77 -11.37 -0.40
CA VAL A 22 -37.01 -10.36 0.63
C VAL A 22 -35.73 -9.59 0.94
N LEU A 23 -34.59 -10.28 0.99
CA LEU A 23 -33.28 -9.65 1.18
C LEU A 23 -32.88 -8.80 -0.02
N LEU A 24 -33.06 -9.30 -1.24
CA LEU A 24 -32.78 -8.55 -2.47
C LEU A 24 -33.66 -7.30 -2.57
N ALA A 25 -34.95 -7.39 -2.24
CA ALA A 25 -35.85 -6.25 -2.21
C ALA A 25 -35.44 -5.20 -1.15
N TYR A 26 -34.95 -5.66 0.01
CA TYR A 26 -34.39 -4.77 1.02
C TYR A 26 -33.12 -4.09 0.51
N PHE A 27 -32.16 -4.85 -0.02
CA PHE A 27 -30.89 -4.31 -0.52
C PHE A 27 -31.10 -3.33 -1.66
N PHE A 28 -32.01 -3.61 -2.60
CA PHE A 28 -32.37 -2.69 -3.66
C PHE A 28 -32.95 -1.37 -3.12
N ASN A 29 -33.70 -1.42 -2.03
CA ASN A 29 -34.25 -0.23 -1.39
C ASN A 29 -33.15 0.60 -0.69
N VAL A 30 -32.20 -0.06 -0.01
CA VAL A 30 -31.16 0.63 0.76
C VAL A 30 -29.92 0.99 -0.06
N GLU A 31 -29.70 0.38 -1.23
CA GLU A 31 -28.56 0.65 -2.13
C GLU A 31 -28.46 2.14 -2.48
N LYS A 32 -29.60 2.81 -2.67
CA LYS A 32 -29.66 4.26 -2.94
C LYS A 32 -29.09 5.14 -1.83
N HIS A 33 -28.96 4.61 -0.62
CA HIS A 33 -28.58 5.35 0.57
C HIS A 33 -27.20 4.98 1.12
N PHE A 34 -26.55 3.93 0.60
CA PHE A 34 -25.27 3.45 1.11
C PHE A 34 -24.25 3.32 -0.01
N ALA A 35 -23.01 3.69 0.27
CA ALA A 35 -21.90 3.33 -0.59
C ALA A 35 -21.81 1.80 -0.71
N ALA A 36 -21.44 1.30 -1.89
CA ALA A 36 -21.39 -0.12 -2.19
C ALA A 36 -20.53 -0.95 -1.21
N SER A 37 -19.47 -0.38 -0.61
CA SER A 37 -18.70 -1.02 0.46
C SER A 37 -19.53 -1.27 1.72
N SER A 38 -20.30 -0.26 2.15
CA SER A 38 -21.20 -0.34 3.30
C SER A 38 -22.39 -1.25 3.01
N MET A 39 -22.79 -1.34 1.74
CA MET A 39 -23.79 -2.30 1.29
C MET A 39 -23.28 -3.73 1.34
N TRP A 40 -22.05 -3.95 0.90
CA TRP A 40 -21.41 -5.26 0.97
C TRP A 40 -21.25 -5.76 2.40
N THR A 41 -20.86 -4.91 3.36
CA THR A 41 -20.81 -5.29 4.79
C THR A 41 -22.18 -5.71 5.32
N LYS A 42 -23.24 -4.98 4.94
CA LYS A 42 -24.61 -5.34 5.34
C LYS A 42 -25.03 -6.65 4.68
N TYR A 43 -24.72 -6.82 3.40
CA TYR A 43 -24.99 -8.03 2.66
C TYR A 43 -24.31 -9.25 3.28
N LEU A 44 -23.00 -9.19 3.53
CA LEU A 44 -22.26 -10.27 4.18
C LEU A 44 -22.87 -10.64 5.53
N PHE A 45 -23.29 -9.66 6.34
CA PHE A 45 -23.96 -9.93 7.60
C PHE A 45 -25.27 -10.71 7.46
N TYR A 46 -26.03 -10.52 6.37
CA TYR A 46 -27.26 -11.27 6.10
C TYR A 46 -27.01 -12.56 5.30
N ALA A 47 -25.96 -12.63 4.48
CA ALA A 47 -25.53 -13.84 3.77
C ALA A 47 -24.87 -14.85 4.71
N GLU A 48 -24.22 -14.40 5.79
CA GLU A 48 -23.76 -15.27 6.88
C GLU A 48 -24.93 -15.92 7.64
N ILE A 49 -26.13 -15.33 7.55
CA ILE A 49 -27.39 -15.89 8.06
C ILE A 49 -28.08 -16.80 7.02
N ASN A 50 -27.88 -16.56 5.72
CA ASN A 50 -28.47 -17.31 4.61
C ASN A 50 -27.39 -17.80 3.64
N ALA A 51 -26.99 -19.06 3.80
CA ALA A 51 -25.83 -19.68 3.16
C ALA A 51 -25.86 -19.80 1.61
N GLU A 52 -26.91 -19.33 0.92
CA GLU A 52 -27.13 -19.62 -0.50
C GLU A 52 -27.01 -18.41 -1.46
N ILE A 53 -26.74 -17.19 -0.99
CA ILE A 53 -26.77 -16.03 -1.89
C ILE A 53 -25.45 -15.86 -2.67
N GLY A 54 -25.52 -16.04 -3.99
CA GLY A 54 -24.40 -15.97 -4.94
C GLY A 54 -23.69 -14.61 -5.01
N SER A 55 -22.35 -14.65 -5.08
CA SER A 55 -21.47 -13.49 -4.86
C SER A 55 -21.23 -12.61 -6.11
N ARG A 56 -21.66 -11.33 -6.07
CA ARG A 56 -21.08 -10.28 -6.93
C ARG A 56 -19.86 -9.67 -6.23
N LYS A 57 -18.68 -9.72 -6.85
CA LYS A 57 -17.43 -9.20 -6.26
C LYS A 57 -17.36 -7.67 -6.39
N TYR A 58 -17.58 -6.95 -5.28
CA TYR A 58 -17.38 -5.50 -5.20
C TYR A 58 -15.90 -5.12 -5.12
N LYS A 59 -15.48 -4.11 -5.88
CA LYS A 59 -14.14 -3.50 -5.77
C LYS A 59 -14.18 -2.26 -4.88
N THR A 60 -13.47 -2.29 -3.75
CA THR A 60 -13.38 -1.17 -2.80
C THR A 60 -12.54 -0.01 -3.38
N LYS A 61 -12.97 1.22 -3.11
CA LYS A 61 -12.17 2.42 -3.42
C LYS A 61 -10.93 2.45 -2.51
N LYS A 62 -9.75 2.60 -3.09
CA LYS A 62 -8.48 2.70 -2.35
C LYS A 62 -8.05 4.17 -2.18
N ALA A 63 -7.31 4.46 -1.12
CA ALA A 63 -6.72 5.78 -0.90
C ALA A 63 -5.70 6.12 -1.99
N LYS A 64 -5.66 7.37 -2.47
CA LYS A 64 -4.65 7.80 -3.44
C LYS A 64 -3.23 7.71 -2.84
N ILE A 65 -2.26 7.37 -3.67
CA ILE A 65 -0.83 7.38 -3.31
C ILE A 65 -0.19 8.72 -3.69
N GLN A 66 0.91 9.06 -3.03
CA GLN A 66 1.79 10.14 -3.45
C GLN A 66 3.04 9.54 -4.07
N GLU A 67 3.43 10.07 -5.22
CA GLU A 67 4.64 9.67 -5.92
C GLU A 67 5.89 10.22 -5.21
N ARG A 68 7.06 9.61 -5.48
CA ARG A 68 8.33 10.01 -4.84
C ARG A 68 8.62 11.49 -4.99
N ASN A 69 8.46 12.03 -6.20
CA ASN A 69 8.70 13.43 -6.51
C ASN A 69 7.80 14.37 -5.70
N GLN A 70 6.52 14.03 -5.52
CA GLN A 70 5.58 14.83 -4.74
C GLN A 70 5.97 14.87 -3.26
N ILE A 71 6.35 13.71 -2.70
CA ILE A 71 6.81 13.61 -1.31
C ILE A 71 8.07 14.45 -1.11
N GLU A 72 9.04 14.33 -2.02
CA GLU A 72 10.30 15.08 -1.97
C GLU A 72 10.09 16.59 -2.16
N GLU A 73 9.19 16.98 -3.06
CA GLU A 73 8.82 18.37 -3.28
C GLU A 73 8.21 19.00 -2.02
N PHE A 74 7.32 18.29 -1.33
CA PHE A 74 6.76 18.75 -0.06
C PHE A 74 7.84 18.94 1.00
N TRP A 75 8.76 17.98 1.16
CA TRP A 75 9.83 18.12 2.14
C TRP A 75 10.76 19.29 1.88
N LYS A 76 11.06 19.59 0.61
CA LYS A 76 11.89 20.72 0.21
C LYS A 76 11.17 22.07 0.37
N LYS A 77 9.90 22.16 -0.07
CA LYS A 77 9.19 23.44 -0.17
C LYS A 77 8.42 23.84 1.09
N ALA A 78 7.89 22.88 1.86
CA ALA A 78 7.03 23.21 2.99
C ALA A 78 7.85 23.83 4.15
N PRO A 79 7.42 24.94 4.77
CA PRO A 79 8.13 25.55 5.88
C PRO A 79 7.99 24.72 7.15
N ASP A 80 9.10 24.49 7.86
CA ASP A 80 9.10 23.72 9.10
C ASP A 80 8.27 24.36 10.21
N VAL A 81 8.12 25.69 10.18
CA VAL A 81 7.34 26.46 11.16
C VAL A 81 5.92 25.92 11.34
N GLU A 82 5.32 25.47 10.23
CA GLU A 82 3.94 24.97 10.18
C GLU A 82 3.88 23.46 9.95
N TYR A 83 4.82 22.92 9.18
CA TYR A 83 4.72 21.56 8.65
C TYR A 83 5.68 20.56 9.29
N LEU A 84 6.54 20.94 10.25
CA LEU A 84 7.51 20.02 10.85
C LEU A 84 6.88 18.70 11.34
N GLN A 85 5.77 18.78 12.08
CA GLN A 85 5.05 17.59 12.54
C GLN A 85 4.51 16.75 11.36
N VAL A 86 4.00 17.40 10.31
CA VAL A 86 3.47 16.74 9.10
C VAL A 86 4.59 16.06 8.33
N LYS A 87 5.75 16.72 8.19
CA LYS A 87 6.95 16.17 7.55
C LYS A 87 7.43 14.92 8.28
N VAL A 88 7.58 14.98 9.61
CA VAL A 88 8.01 13.82 10.40
C VAL A 88 6.98 12.69 10.37
N ALA A 89 5.69 13.00 10.44
CA ALA A 89 4.64 11.99 10.29
C ALA A 89 4.67 11.33 8.89
N LEU A 90 4.92 12.10 7.84
CA LEU A 90 5.07 11.60 6.48
C LEU A 90 6.32 10.71 6.34
N ILE A 91 7.46 11.14 6.90
CA ILE A 91 8.72 10.38 6.91
C ILE A 91 8.50 9.02 7.58
N LEU A 92 8.04 9.00 8.83
CA LEU A 92 7.84 7.75 9.57
C LEU A 92 6.74 6.88 8.94
N GLY A 93 5.67 7.50 8.43
CA GLY A 93 4.57 6.80 7.77
C GLY A 93 4.99 6.10 6.48
N VAL A 94 5.76 6.79 5.64
CA VAL A 94 6.24 6.25 4.35
C VAL A 94 7.45 5.34 4.56
N ALA A 95 8.43 5.70 5.36
CA ALA A 95 9.60 4.86 5.64
C ALA A 95 9.21 3.56 6.33
N GLY A 96 8.22 3.58 7.22
CA GLY A 96 7.78 2.39 7.94
C GLY A 96 6.57 1.68 7.37
N ALA A 97 5.94 2.16 6.30
CA ALA A 97 4.61 1.69 5.87
C ALA A 97 3.58 1.67 7.03
N CYS A 98 3.66 2.63 7.95
CA CYS A 98 2.95 2.59 9.22
C CYS A 98 1.45 2.84 9.08
N ARG A 99 0.66 2.20 9.95
CA ARG A 99 -0.75 2.58 10.15
C ARG A 99 -0.82 3.89 10.95
N CYS A 100 -1.91 4.65 10.80
CA CYS A 100 -2.12 5.85 11.61
C CYS A 100 -2.12 5.53 13.10
N ASN A 101 -2.70 4.40 13.50
CA ASN A 101 -2.69 3.96 14.89
C ASN A 101 -1.27 3.65 15.40
N GLU A 102 -0.43 3.03 14.57
CA GLU A 102 0.98 2.76 14.93
C GLU A 102 1.73 4.08 15.17
N LEU A 103 1.54 5.07 14.29
CA LEU A 103 2.15 6.40 14.47
C LEU A 103 1.60 7.14 15.69
N THR A 104 0.27 7.15 15.89
CA THR A 104 -0.37 7.82 17.03
C THR A 104 0.10 7.26 18.36
N PHE A 105 0.34 5.96 18.43
CA PHE A 105 0.72 5.28 19.66
C PHE A 105 2.23 5.07 19.82
N LEU A 106 3.05 5.45 18.84
CA LEU A 106 4.51 5.36 18.90
C LEU A 106 5.07 6.01 20.16
N ASP A 107 5.91 5.29 20.90
CA ASP A 107 6.59 5.79 22.09
C ASP A 107 7.93 6.43 21.68
N ILE A 108 8.38 7.45 22.43
CA ILE A 108 9.68 8.07 22.21
C ILE A 108 10.84 7.08 22.42
N SER A 109 10.68 6.12 23.34
CA SER A 109 11.68 5.08 23.61
C SER A 109 11.80 4.03 22.49
N ASP A 110 10.79 3.93 21.62
CA ASP A 110 10.81 3.05 20.46
C ASP A 110 11.61 3.64 19.28
N VAL A 111 12.01 4.92 19.37
CA VAL A 111 12.82 5.61 18.35
C VAL A 111 14.23 5.79 18.86
N GLN A 112 15.17 5.04 18.30
CA GLN A 112 16.58 5.06 18.69
C GLN A 112 17.43 5.73 17.61
N ASP A 113 18.21 6.74 17.99
CA ASP A 113 19.19 7.36 17.11
C ASP A 113 20.48 6.52 17.07
N LYS A 114 20.91 6.14 15.86
CA LYS A 114 22.15 5.38 15.61
C LYS A 114 23.19 6.21 14.85
N GLY A 115 23.00 7.52 14.75
CA GLY A 115 23.93 8.43 14.07
C GLY A 115 23.70 8.48 12.56
N SER A 116 23.92 7.39 11.83
CA SER A 116 23.69 7.37 10.36
C SER A 116 22.23 7.06 9.96
N TYR A 117 21.43 6.59 10.92
CA TYR A 117 20.01 6.30 10.72
C TYR A 117 19.26 6.33 12.06
N LEU A 118 17.94 6.43 11.99
CA LEU A 118 17.05 6.17 13.11
C LEU A 118 16.48 4.76 13.00
N TYR A 119 16.52 4.01 14.10
CA TYR A 119 15.84 2.73 14.23
C TYR A 119 14.50 2.94 14.93
N VAL A 120 13.41 2.50 14.31
CA VAL A 120 12.06 2.64 14.86
C VAL A 120 11.45 1.27 15.08
N LEU A 121 11.11 0.97 16.32
CA LEU A 121 10.39 -0.24 16.71
C LEU A 121 8.88 0.04 16.70
N ILE A 122 8.12 -0.85 16.07
CA ILE A 122 6.66 -0.88 16.14
C ILE A 122 6.26 -2.12 16.95
N PRO A 123 5.98 -1.97 18.25
CA PRO A 123 5.50 -3.08 19.06
C PRO A 123 4.09 -3.47 18.61
N ASP A 124 3.85 -4.77 18.42
CA ASP A 124 2.51 -5.29 18.09
C ASP A 124 1.87 -5.88 19.35
N THR A 125 0.71 -5.33 19.74
CA THR A 125 -0.06 -5.79 20.91
C THR A 125 -1.09 -6.88 20.58
N LYS A 126 -1.30 -7.22 19.30
CA LYS A 126 -2.37 -8.13 18.86
C LYS A 126 -1.90 -9.48 18.34
N ILE A 127 -0.71 -9.58 17.72
CA ILE A 127 -0.23 -10.84 17.13
C ILE A 127 1.19 -11.23 17.55
N ASN A 128 1.79 -10.52 18.51
CA ASN A 128 3.12 -10.78 19.09
C ASN A 128 4.26 -10.87 18.05
N ILE A 129 4.11 -10.22 16.90
CA ILE A 129 5.19 -10.05 15.93
C ILE A 129 5.48 -8.55 15.88
N SER A 130 6.45 -8.10 16.67
CA SER A 130 6.99 -6.75 16.53
C SER A 130 7.68 -6.63 15.17
N ARG A 131 7.62 -5.44 14.60
CA ARG A 131 8.38 -5.11 13.39
C ARG A 131 9.14 -3.82 13.61
N SER A 132 10.21 -3.64 12.87
CA SER A 132 10.99 -2.41 12.89
C SER A 132 11.32 -1.95 11.48
N PHE A 133 11.70 -0.69 11.38
CA PHE A 133 12.18 -0.09 10.14
C PHE A 133 13.23 0.97 10.47
N THR A 134 13.95 1.40 9.44
CA THR A 134 15.00 2.40 9.56
C THR A 134 14.68 3.64 8.74
N VAL A 135 15.08 4.80 9.24
CA VAL A 135 15.08 6.07 8.51
C VAL A 135 16.53 6.46 8.29
N MET A 136 17.00 6.34 7.05
CA MET A 136 18.38 6.71 6.70
C MET A 136 18.53 8.24 6.74
N GLU A 137 19.74 8.69 7.05
CA GLU A 137 20.10 10.12 6.99
C GLU A 137 19.86 10.67 5.58
N GLU A 138 20.47 10.07 4.56
CA GLU A 138 20.28 10.41 3.15
C GLU A 138 19.08 9.66 2.52
N ALA A 139 17.99 9.48 3.28
CA ALA A 139 16.77 8.96 2.70
C ALA A 139 16.10 10.05 1.86
N PHE A 140 15.92 9.80 0.56
CA PHE A 140 15.33 10.74 -0.40
C PHE A 140 16.22 11.98 -0.63
N SER A 141 15.69 13.02 -1.28
CA SER A 141 16.42 14.27 -1.54
C SER A 141 16.64 15.17 -0.30
N VAL A 142 16.36 14.70 0.93
CA VAL A 142 16.43 15.51 2.17
C VAL A 142 16.98 14.69 3.32
N ASN A 143 17.54 15.34 4.35
CA ASN A 143 17.99 14.63 5.55
C ASN A 143 16.79 14.24 6.44
N ALA A 144 16.25 13.05 6.20
CA ALA A 144 15.03 12.58 6.87
C ALA A 144 15.29 12.28 8.36
N ALA A 145 16.46 11.74 8.70
CA ALA A 145 16.84 11.49 10.09
C ALA A 145 16.99 12.80 10.88
N GLU A 146 17.64 13.81 10.30
CA GLU A 146 17.81 15.13 10.91
C GLU A 146 16.48 15.84 11.13
N MET A 147 15.53 15.73 10.20
CA MET A 147 14.16 16.23 10.39
C MET A 147 13.51 15.63 11.65
N CYS A 148 13.65 14.32 11.85
CA CYS A 148 13.17 13.64 13.05
C CYS A 148 13.94 14.10 14.30
N ARG A 149 15.27 14.27 14.24
CA ARG A 149 16.09 14.80 15.36
C ARG A 149 15.65 16.20 15.76
N LYS A 150 15.43 17.08 14.78
CA LYS A 150 14.92 18.44 14.99
C LYS A 150 13.56 18.43 15.68
N TYR A 151 12.69 17.50 15.33
CA TYR A 151 11.42 17.34 16.02
C TYR A 151 11.60 16.86 17.47
N ILE A 152 12.48 15.88 17.71
CA ILE A 152 12.78 15.36 19.05
C ILE A 152 13.42 16.44 19.94
N SER A 153 14.31 17.29 19.40
CA SER A 153 15.02 18.31 20.18
C SER A 153 14.12 19.41 20.73
N LEU A 154 12.98 19.67 20.08
CA LEU A 154 11.98 20.63 20.54
C LEU A 154 11.14 20.10 21.72
N ARG A 155 11.33 18.83 22.13
CA ARG A 155 10.44 18.15 23.09
C ARG A 155 10.56 18.76 24.49
N PRO A 156 9.43 19.19 25.11
CA PRO A 156 9.43 19.66 26.49
C PRO A 156 9.77 18.53 27.48
N LYS A 157 10.53 18.84 28.53
CA LYS A 157 10.87 17.87 29.60
C LYS A 157 9.63 17.29 30.32
N ALA A 158 8.55 18.07 30.40
CA ALA A 158 7.30 17.67 31.05
C ALA A 158 6.38 16.83 30.14
N ALA A 159 6.77 16.55 28.89
CA ALA A 159 5.95 15.78 27.97
C ALA A 159 5.85 14.30 28.38
N GLY A 160 4.73 13.66 28.04
CA GLY A 160 4.50 12.24 28.27
C GLY A 160 5.40 11.34 27.41
N ARG A 161 5.00 10.08 27.20
CA ARG A 161 5.81 9.11 26.44
C ARG A 161 5.55 9.07 24.94
N ARG A 162 4.42 9.63 24.46
CA ARG A 162 4.06 9.61 23.03
C ARG A 162 5.07 10.38 22.19
N PHE A 163 5.52 9.78 21.10
CA PHE A 163 6.44 10.41 20.16
C PHE A 163 5.85 11.70 19.59
N PHE A 164 4.64 11.63 19.01
CA PHE A 164 4.00 12.79 18.40
C PHE A 164 3.27 13.67 19.43
N LEU A 165 3.77 14.89 19.59
CA LEU A 165 3.11 15.99 20.31
C LEU A 165 2.74 17.12 19.35
N ALA A 166 1.69 17.87 19.70
CA ALA A 166 1.23 18.98 18.90
C ALA A 166 2.27 20.10 18.84
N ILE A 167 2.47 20.71 17.67
CA ILE A 167 3.28 21.92 17.50
C ILE A 167 2.39 23.12 17.25
N CYS A 168 2.63 24.21 17.99
CA CYS A 168 2.03 25.52 17.77
C CYS A 168 3.15 26.56 17.63
N ARG A 169 3.26 27.24 16.48
CA ARG A 169 4.23 28.33 16.24
C ARG A 169 5.69 27.94 16.60
N CYS A 170 6.19 26.81 16.07
CA CYS A 170 7.51 26.24 16.40
C CYS A 170 7.74 25.77 17.84
N GLN A 171 6.76 25.92 18.74
CA GLN A 171 6.86 25.42 20.11
C GLN A 171 6.05 24.14 20.23
N MET A 172 6.66 23.10 20.78
CA MET A 172 6.00 21.83 20.99
C MET A 172 5.22 21.86 22.31
N SER A 173 3.96 21.46 22.22
CA SER A 173 3.06 21.28 23.35
C SER A 173 3.37 19.99 24.10
N THR A 174 2.83 19.85 25.31
CA THR A 174 2.74 18.56 26.02
C THR A 174 1.57 17.70 25.54
N GLN A 175 0.66 18.26 24.73
CA GLN A 175 -0.51 17.56 24.21
C GLN A 175 -0.13 16.57 23.11
N HIS A 176 -0.67 15.36 23.20
CA HIS A 176 -0.46 14.30 22.22
C HIS A 176 -1.23 14.57 20.92
N VAL A 177 -0.67 14.15 19.78
CA VAL A 177 -1.36 14.23 18.49
C VAL A 177 -2.36 13.08 18.35
N GLY A 178 -3.64 13.41 18.17
CA GLY A 178 -4.70 12.42 17.96
C GLY A 178 -4.66 11.75 16.57
N ILE A 179 -5.28 10.57 16.48
CA ILE A 179 -5.33 9.76 15.24
C ILE A 179 -5.92 10.52 14.05
N ASN A 180 -6.92 11.37 14.28
CA ASN A 180 -7.55 12.16 13.22
C ASN A 180 -6.60 13.22 12.62
N THR A 181 -5.66 13.72 13.41
CA THR A 181 -4.65 14.67 12.93
C THR A 181 -3.59 13.93 12.13
N ILE A 182 -3.12 12.78 12.62
CA ILE A 182 -2.19 11.90 11.88
C ILE A 182 -2.81 11.39 10.57
N SER A 183 -4.09 11.04 10.56
CA SER A 183 -4.76 10.54 9.36
C SER A 183 -4.92 11.62 8.27
N LYS A 184 -4.88 12.90 8.66
CA LYS A 184 -4.93 14.06 7.75
C LYS A 184 -3.54 14.47 7.22
N THR A 185 -2.45 13.81 7.63
CA THR A 185 -1.11 14.12 7.13
C THR A 185 -1.06 14.09 5.59
N PHE A 186 -1.53 13.00 4.99
CA PHE A 186 -1.52 12.83 3.53
C PHE A 186 -2.38 13.87 2.80
N SER A 187 -3.58 14.16 3.30
CA SER A 187 -4.44 15.19 2.72
C SER A 187 -3.84 16.58 2.85
N LYS A 188 -3.18 16.90 3.96
CA LYS A 188 -2.48 18.20 4.14
C LYS A 188 -1.34 18.37 3.14
N VAL A 189 -0.56 17.30 2.89
CA VAL A 189 0.51 17.31 1.89
C VAL A 189 -0.08 17.52 0.49
N ALA A 190 -1.16 16.80 0.16
CA ALA A 190 -1.84 16.94 -1.12
C ALA A 190 -2.41 18.36 -1.32
N SER A 191 -3.03 18.95 -0.29
CA SER A 191 -3.51 20.33 -0.31
C SER A 191 -2.38 21.34 -0.49
N PHE A 192 -1.24 21.16 0.20
CA PHE A 192 -0.08 22.04 0.07
C PHE A 192 0.49 22.03 -1.36
N LEU A 193 0.54 20.85 -1.99
CA LEU A 193 1.04 20.69 -3.36
C LEU A 193 -0.01 21.03 -4.44
N GLY A 194 -1.24 21.37 -4.07
CA GLY A 194 -2.32 21.66 -5.02
C GLY A 194 -2.80 20.43 -5.82
N LEU A 195 -2.68 19.22 -5.27
CA LEU A 195 -3.11 18.00 -5.94
C LEU A 195 -4.65 17.89 -6.01
N PRO A 196 -5.22 17.30 -7.08
CA PRO A 196 -6.66 17.13 -7.21
C PRO A 196 -7.22 16.08 -6.24
N ASP A 197 -8.40 16.37 -5.70
CA ASP A 197 -9.11 15.57 -4.70
C ASP A 197 -8.27 15.28 -3.41
N PRO A 198 -7.81 16.30 -2.66
CA PRO A 198 -7.01 16.09 -1.43
C PRO A 198 -7.68 15.17 -0.41
N GLU A 199 -9.01 15.11 -0.38
CA GLU A 199 -9.80 14.25 0.51
C GLU A 199 -9.63 12.75 0.24
N ARG A 200 -9.16 12.38 -0.96
CA ARG A 200 -8.84 10.98 -1.31
C ARG A 200 -7.47 10.54 -0.81
N PHE A 201 -6.63 11.47 -0.35
CA PHE A 201 -5.35 11.20 0.28
C PHE A 201 -5.56 10.98 1.78
N THR A 202 -5.98 9.79 2.15
CA THR A 202 -6.16 9.42 3.55
C THR A 202 -4.86 8.90 4.14
N GLY A 203 -4.78 8.79 5.47
CA GLY A 203 -3.59 8.24 6.14
C GLY A 203 -3.20 6.81 5.71
N HIS A 204 -4.11 6.04 5.12
CA HIS A 204 -3.76 4.74 4.52
C HIS A 204 -2.87 4.87 3.28
N GLY A 205 -2.90 6.04 2.62
CA GLY A 205 -2.06 6.39 1.49
C GLY A 205 -0.56 6.31 1.81
N MET A 206 -0.13 6.61 3.05
CA MET A 206 1.27 6.47 3.47
C MET A 206 1.76 5.03 3.29
N ARG A 207 0.97 4.07 3.77
CA ARG A 207 1.28 2.64 3.69
C ARG A 207 1.27 2.12 2.26
N ARG A 208 0.32 2.58 1.43
CA ARG A 208 0.25 2.25 0.00
C ARG A 208 1.43 2.83 -0.79
N SER A 209 1.76 4.09 -0.54
CA SER A 209 2.87 4.78 -1.21
C SER A 209 4.19 4.10 -0.85
N SER A 210 4.40 3.74 0.42
CA SER A 210 5.56 2.96 0.87
C SER A 210 5.72 1.64 0.10
N ALA A 211 4.67 0.83 0.02
CA ALA A 211 4.70 -0.45 -0.70
C ALA A 211 5.00 -0.26 -2.19
N THR A 212 4.37 0.74 -2.81
CA THR A 212 4.52 1.04 -4.23
C THR A 212 5.94 1.54 -4.53
N LEU A 213 6.49 2.43 -3.71
CA LEU A 213 7.86 2.92 -3.86
C LEU A 213 8.89 1.77 -3.75
N LEU A 214 8.69 0.85 -2.81
CA LEU A 214 9.56 -0.31 -2.64
C LEU A 214 9.47 -1.28 -3.84
N ALA A 215 8.26 -1.56 -4.33
CA ALA A 215 8.06 -2.40 -5.52
C ALA A 215 8.68 -1.75 -6.77
N ASN A 216 8.49 -0.44 -6.96
CA ASN A 216 9.03 0.30 -8.10
C ASN A 216 10.57 0.35 -8.07
N ALA A 217 11.18 0.31 -6.88
CA ALA A 217 12.62 0.20 -6.70
C ALA A 217 13.16 -1.24 -6.94
N GLY A 218 12.31 -2.19 -7.34
CA GLY A 218 12.70 -3.57 -7.61
C GLY A 218 12.61 -4.51 -6.41
N GLY A 219 12.01 -4.07 -5.30
CA GLY A 219 11.77 -4.94 -4.14
C GLY A 219 10.81 -6.08 -4.49
N ASP A 220 11.25 -7.32 -4.26
CA ASP A 220 10.40 -8.49 -4.47
C ASP A 220 9.22 -8.53 -3.48
N ILE A 221 8.24 -9.38 -3.77
CA ILE A 221 7.03 -9.47 -2.96
C ILE A 221 7.31 -9.90 -1.52
N THR A 222 8.36 -10.70 -1.29
CA THR A 222 8.78 -11.13 0.06
C THR A 222 9.34 -9.96 0.86
N THR A 223 10.10 -9.08 0.21
CA THR A 223 10.66 -7.85 0.76
C THR A 223 9.54 -6.88 1.11
N VAL A 224 8.57 -6.69 0.20
CA VAL A 224 7.37 -5.88 0.47
C VAL A 224 6.59 -6.43 1.66
N LYS A 225 6.37 -7.76 1.73
CA LYS A 225 5.70 -8.42 2.86
C LYS A 225 6.42 -8.19 4.18
N ARG A 226 7.74 -8.38 4.22
CA ARG A 226 8.55 -8.17 5.41
C ARG A 226 8.49 -6.72 5.88
N HIS A 227 8.65 -5.79 4.95
CA HIS A 227 8.60 -4.35 5.19
C HIS A 227 7.28 -3.90 5.82
N GLY A 228 6.16 -4.25 5.20
CA GLY A 228 4.84 -3.86 5.72
C GLY A 228 4.33 -4.74 6.86
N GLY A 229 4.97 -5.88 7.15
CA GLY A 229 4.44 -6.86 8.11
C GLY A 229 3.16 -7.55 7.60
N TRP A 230 3.11 -7.91 6.31
CA TRP A 230 1.97 -8.60 5.70
C TRP A 230 2.21 -10.11 5.60
N LYS A 231 1.30 -10.91 6.17
CA LYS A 231 1.38 -12.39 6.15
C LYS A 231 1.11 -12.98 4.77
N SER A 232 0.13 -12.42 4.04
CA SER A 232 -0.30 -12.90 2.73
C SER A 232 0.26 -12.02 1.60
N THR A 233 0.66 -12.68 0.51
CA THR A 233 1.06 -12.04 -0.74
C THR A 233 -0.08 -11.21 -1.32
N THR A 234 -1.29 -11.75 -1.36
CA THR A 234 -2.49 -11.05 -1.83
C THR A 234 -2.75 -9.76 -1.06
N VAL A 235 -2.48 -9.74 0.25
CA VAL A 235 -2.63 -8.51 1.05
C VAL A 235 -1.54 -7.50 0.68
N ALA A 236 -0.29 -7.92 0.54
CA ALA A 236 0.82 -7.04 0.16
C ALA A 236 0.62 -6.43 -1.24
N GLU A 237 0.25 -7.24 -2.23
CA GLU A 237 -0.06 -6.79 -3.59
C GLU A 237 -1.18 -5.74 -3.61
N ASN A 238 -2.17 -5.87 -2.72
CA ASN A 238 -3.25 -4.88 -2.63
C ASN A 238 -2.80 -3.47 -2.23
N TYR A 239 -1.62 -3.35 -1.59
CA TYR A 239 -1.01 -2.07 -1.26
C TYR A 239 -0.20 -1.46 -2.40
N ILE A 240 0.30 -2.28 -3.32
CA ILE A 240 1.05 -1.85 -4.50
C ILE A 240 0.05 -1.27 -5.51
N GLU A 241 0.24 -0.01 -5.88
CA GLU A 241 -0.51 0.63 -6.96
C GLU A 241 0.27 0.54 -8.27
N GLU A 242 -0.44 0.53 -9.39
CA GLU A 242 0.19 0.78 -10.68
C GLU A 242 0.70 2.22 -10.74
N SER A 243 2.01 2.40 -10.92
CA SER A 243 2.62 3.71 -11.14
C SER A 243 2.90 3.93 -12.63
N LEU A 244 2.74 5.17 -13.09
CA LEU A 244 3.12 5.54 -14.45
C LEU A 244 4.64 5.39 -14.64
N SER A 245 5.42 5.72 -13.63
CA SER A 245 6.89 5.58 -13.64
C SER A 245 7.33 4.14 -13.87
N SER A 246 6.68 3.14 -13.25
CA SER A 246 6.97 1.74 -13.53
C SER A 246 6.53 1.31 -14.92
N LYS A 247 5.38 1.78 -15.40
CA LYS A 247 4.95 1.51 -16.78
C LYS A 247 5.93 2.11 -17.80
N MET A 248 6.45 3.30 -17.55
CA MET A 248 7.49 3.92 -18.38
C MET A 248 8.79 3.12 -18.34
N ALA A 249 9.27 2.72 -17.16
CA ALA A 249 10.48 1.89 -17.05
C ALA A 249 10.33 0.51 -17.73
N ILE A 250 9.13 -0.09 -17.68
CA ILE A 250 8.82 -1.32 -18.42
C ILE A 250 8.82 -1.04 -19.92
N ALA A 251 8.17 0.04 -20.36
CA ALA A 251 8.14 0.43 -21.77
C ALA A 251 9.54 0.70 -22.31
N GLU A 252 10.40 1.40 -21.56
CA GLU A 252 11.81 1.62 -21.92
C GLU A 252 12.54 0.30 -22.12
N LYS A 253 12.40 -0.66 -21.19
CA LYS A 253 13.02 -1.99 -21.33
C LYS A 253 12.53 -2.79 -22.55
N ILE A 254 11.29 -2.58 -22.98
CA ILE A 254 10.68 -3.29 -24.11
C ILE A 254 11.04 -2.60 -25.44
N GLN A 255 10.96 -1.27 -25.46
CA GLN A 255 10.98 -0.46 -26.68
C GLN A 255 12.37 0.08 -27.01
N VAL A 256 13.20 0.32 -25.99
CA VAL A 256 14.60 0.74 -26.18
C VAL A 256 15.45 -0.53 -26.25
N LEU A 257 15.83 -0.90 -27.47
CA LEU A 257 16.83 -1.96 -27.66
C LEU A 257 18.11 -1.54 -26.94
N PRO A 258 18.76 -2.44 -26.18
CA PRO A 258 20.09 -2.14 -25.66
C PRO A 258 20.99 -1.79 -26.85
N ASN A 259 21.65 -0.63 -26.78
CA ASN A 259 22.72 -0.30 -27.71
C ASN A 259 23.76 -1.42 -27.62
N VAL A 260 23.75 -2.33 -28.60
CA VAL A 260 24.83 -3.28 -28.83
C VAL A 260 26.00 -2.44 -29.34
N GLY A 261 26.67 -1.76 -28.40
CA GLY A 261 27.92 -1.07 -28.64
C GLY A 261 28.95 -2.11 -29.07
N LYS A 262 29.52 -1.88 -30.27
CA LYS A 262 30.75 -2.46 -30.81
C LYS A 262 31.54 -3.30 -29.80
N VAL A 263 31.54 -4.62 -30.02
CA VAL A 263 32.58 -5.49 -29.48
C VAL A 263 33.90 -5.02 -30.10
N VAL A 264 34.70 -4.27 -29.34
CA VAL A 264 36.13 -4.14 -29.62
C VAL A 264 36.73 -5.49 -29.29
N GLY A 265 36.95 -6.31 -30.31
CA GLY A 265 37.57 -7.62 -30.15
C GLY A 265 39.00 -7.48 -29.63
N PRO A 266 39.47 -8.38 -28.75
CA PRO A 266 40.88 -8.47 -28.45
C PRO A 266 41.60 -9.06 -29.66
N SER A 267 42.60 -8.34 -30.20
CA SER A 267 43.49 -8.86 -31.23
C SER A 267 44.22 -10.10 -30.70
N SER A 268 43.94 -11.23 -31.35
CA SER A 268 44.57 -12.53 -31.15
C SER A 268 46.04 -12.53 -31.59
N THR A 269 46.91 -13.16 -30.81
CA THR A 269 48.11 -13.82 -31.35
C THR A 269 47.94 -15.34 -31.23
N SER A 270 47.93 -15.98 -32.42
CA SER A 270 48.50 -17.28 -32.77
C SER A 270 48.24 -18.52 -31.88
N GLU A 271 47.49 -19.51 -32.38
CA GLU A 271 48.05 -20.75 -32.97
C GLU A 271 46.98 -21.87 -33.16
N THR A 272 46.88 -22.32 -34.41
CA THR A 272 46.47 -23.64 -34.96
C THR A 272 45.08 -24.27 -34.68
N PRO A 273 44.40 -24.84 -35.70
CA PRO A 273 43.04 -25.33 -35.59
C PRO A 273 42.97 -26.86 -35.44
N HIS A 274 42.41 -27.35 -34.32
CA HIS A 274 41.92 -28.72 -34.26
C HIS A 274 40.48 -28.81 -34.78
N ARG A 275 40.37 -29.41 -35.96
CA ARG A 275 39.14 -29.81 -36.64
C ARG A 275 38.47 -30.94 -35.85
N VAL A 276 37.32 -30.69 -35.25
CA VAL A 276 36.39 -31.74 -34.80
C VAL A 276 35.13 -31.67 -35.66
N TYR A 277 34.77 -32.81 -36.22
CA TYR A 277 33.75 -33.02 -37.23
C TYR A 277 32.33 -32.76 -36.69
N LEU A 278 31.53 -32.03 -37.47
CA LEU A 278 30.07 -31.95 -37.32
C LEU A 278 29.45 -33.27 -37.82
N ASN A 279 28.64 -33.93 -36.99
CA ASN A 279 27.65 -34.91 -37.45
C ASN A 279 26.29 -34.20 -37.61
N PRO A 280 25.75 -34.07 -38.84
CA PRO A 280 24.42 -33.53 -39.07
C PRO A 280 23.40 -34.67 -39.06
N GLY A 281 22.55 -34.71 -38.05
CA GLY A 281 21.44 -35.65 -38.06
C GLY A 281 20.76 -35.82 -36.71
N GLN A 282 19.90 -34.87 -36.34
CA GLN A 282 18.67 -35.17 -35.59
C GLN A 282 17.72 -33.97 -35.64
N ASN A 283 16.73 -34.08 -36.52
CA ASN A 283 15.53 -33.25 -36.56
C ASN A 283 14.74 -33.41 -35.26
N ASN A 284 14.65 -32.37 -34.44
CA ASN A 284 13.59 -32.25 -33.45
C ASN A 284 12.61 -31.15 -33.87
N LYS A 285 11.54 -31.57 -34.54
CA LYS A 285 10.31 -30.79 -34.70
C LYS A 285 9.67 -30.63 -33.33
N VAL A 286 9.55 -29.40 -32.84
CA VAL A 286 8.74 -29.06 -31.68
C VAL A 286 7.27 -29.00 -32.13
N VAL A 287 6.48 -30.00 -31.74
CA VAL A 287 5.02 -30.03 -31.96
C VAL A 287 4.35 -29.29 -30.80
N PHE A 288 3.63 -28.21 -31.10
CA PHE A 288 2.72 -27.56 -30.17
C PHE A 288 1.44 -28.38 -30.05
N ALA A 289 1.17 -28.93 -28.86
CA ALA A 289 -0.12 -29.56 -28.55
C ALA A 289 -1.04 -28.54 -27.86
N ALA A 290 -2.01 -28.02 -28.63
CA ALA A 290 -3.18 -27.34 -28.10
C ALA A 290 -4.14 -28.40 -27.54
N LYS A 291 -4.53 -28.26 -26.27
CA LYS A 291 -5.51 -29.16 -25.62
C LYS A 291 -6.88 -28.49 -25.67
N GLU A 292 -7.66 -28.83 -26.69
CA GLU A 292 -9.05 -28.43 -26.84
C GLU A 292 -9.94 -29.45 -26.12
N LEU A 293 -10.72 -29.00 -25.13
CA LEU A 293 -11.64 -29.83 -24.36
C LEU A 293 -12.99 -29.85 -25.08
N ALA A 294 -13.29 -30.93 -25.81
CA ALA A 294 -14.60 -31.16 -26.41
C ALA A 294 -15.54 -31.82 -25.40
N LEU A 295 -16.67 -31.15 -25.11
CA LEU A 295 -17.83 -31.71 -24.40
C LEU A 295 -18.64 -32.57 -25.36
N ALA A 296 -18.85 -33.84 -25.02
CA ALA A 296 -19.75 -34.74 -25.74
C ALA A 296 -21.22 -34.48 -25.34
N PRO A 297 -22.20 -34.55 -26.26
CA PRO A 297 -23.62 -34.46 -25.94
C PRO A 297 -24.17 -35.80 -25.38
N PRO A 298 -25.29 -35.77 -24.63
CA PRO A 298 -25.85 -36.95 -23.98
C PRO A 298 -26.55 -37.89 -24.96
N ASN A 299 -26.28 -39.19 -24.83
CA ASN A 299 -27.03 -40.24 -25.51
C ASN A 299 -28.47 -40.28 -24.98
N LYS A 300 -29.41 -40.35 -25.94
CA LYS A 300 -30.75 -40.87 -25.73
C LYS A 300 -30.66 -42.40 -25.80
N ASP A 301 -31.17 -43.06 -24.76
CA ASP A 301 -32.11 -44.19 -24.81
C ASP A 301 -32.61 -44.45 -23.39
#